data_AF-A0A3C1Y8Z9-F1
#
_entry.id   AF-A0A3C1Y8Z9-F1
#
_cell.length_a   1.000
_cell.length_b   1.000
_cell.length_c   1.000
_cell.angle_alpha   90.00
_cell.angle_beta   90.00
_cell.angle_gamma   90.00
#
_symmetry.space_group_name_H-M   'P 1'
#
loop_
_entity.id
_entity.type
_entity.pdbx_description
1 polymer ?
#
loop_
_entity_poly.entity_id
_entity_poly.type
_entity_poly.pdbx_seq_one_letter_code
_entity_poly.pdbx_strand_id
1 'polypeptide(L)'
;ALWRLVPALWRSAAMGRQMRAEGVDLIHGLSGELPLGVERLGVPSVVTVHDVIFRRFPQLYKPLDRRIYDAKFGHATRRATRVLAISECTARDIVEFYGIPHEKIDVVYQGCDR
;
A
#
# COMPACT_ATOMS: atom_id res chain seq x y z
N ALA A 1 21.77 3.70 -14.93
CA ALA A 1 21.04 2.48 -14.56
C ALA A 1 19.75 2.36 -15.36
N LEU A 2 19.35 1.14 -15.77
CA LEU A 2 18.21 0.83 -16.65
C LEU A 2 16.90 1.52 -16.22
N TRP A 3 16.74 1.78 -14.92
CA TRP A 3 15.59 2.45 -14.30
C TRP A 3 15.38 3.92 -14.73
N ARG A 4 16.42 4.61 -15.24
CA ARG A 4 16.30 5.97 -15.82
C ARG A 4 15.49 5.99 -17.11
N LEU A 5 15.35 4.84 -17.78
CA LEU A 5 14.60 4.67 -19.02
C LEU A 5 13.17 4.16 -18.77
N VAL A 6 12.89 3.59 -17.58
CA VAL A 6 11.58 3.06 -17.20
C VAL A 6 11.25 3.44 -15.75
N PRO A 7 10.62 4.61 -15.51
CA PRO A 7 10.35 5.10 -14.15
C PRO A 7 9.49 4.17 -13.29
N ALA A 8 8.61 3.36 -13.91
CA ALA A 8 7.76 2.40 -13.20
C ALA A 8 8.57 1.26 -12.56
N LEU A 9 9.63 0.83 -13.23
CA LEU A 9 10.55 -0.19 -12.73
C LEU A 9 11.33 0.37 -11.51
N TRP A 10 11.71 1.65 -11.54
CA TRP A 10 12.39 2.27 -10.39
C TRP A 10 11.52 2.21 -9.13
N ARG A 11 10.26 2.67 -9.24
CA ARG A 11 9.27 2.66 -8.14
C ARG A 11 9.01 1.27 -7.57
N SER A 12 9.03 0.25 -8.43
CA SER A 12 8.66 -1.11 -8.02
C SER A 12 9.81 -1.89 -7.38
N ALA A 13 11.07 -1.66 -7.78
CA ALA A 13 12.18 -2.53 -7.36
C ALA A 13 13.52 -1.82 -7.05
N ALA A 14 13.82 -0.68 -7.67
CA ALA A 14 15.08 0.02 -7.40
C ALA A 14 14.99 0.91 -6.15
N MET A 15 13.81 1.50 -5.91
CA MET A 15 13.56 2.41 -4.80
C MET A 15 13.82 1.75 -3.44
N GLY A 16 13.40 0.49 -3.24
CA GLY A 16 13.65 -0.23 -1.99
C GLY A 16 15.14 -0.45 -1.70
N ARG A 17 15.95 -0.76 -2.72
CA ARG A 17 17.41 -0.91 -2.57
C ARG A 17 18.09 0.42 -2.27
N GLN A 18 17.63 1.49 -2.90
CA GLN A 18 18.12 2.84 -2.65
C GLN A 18 17.80 3.30 -1.23
N MET A 19 16.56 3.13 -0.77
CA MET A 19 16.13 3.42 0.60
C MET A 19 17.00 2.70 1.64
N ARG A 20 17.32 1.42 1.41
CA ARG A 20 18.23 0.67 2.29
C ARG A 20 19.65 1.23 2.28
N ALA A 21 20.18 1.62 1.11
CA ALA A 21 21.52 2.20 0.99
C ALA A 21 21.62 3.59 1.64
N GLU A 22 20.53 4.35 1.63
CA GLU A 22 20.41 5.66 2.27
C GLU A 22 20.14 5.56 3.78
N GLY A 23 19.91 4.35 4.32
CA GLY A 23 19.73 4.11 5.74
C GLY A 23 18.41 4.65 6.28
N VAL A 24 17.31 4.56 5.51
CA VAL A 24 16.01 5.05 5.98
C VAL A 24 15.47 4.20 7.14
N ASP A 25 14.84 4.86 8.11
CA ASP A 25 14.25 4.20 9.28
C ASP A 25 12.84 3.65 9.03
N LEU A 26 12.10 4.23 8.08
CA LEU A 26 10.69 3.90 7.81
C LEU A 26 10.33 4.12 6.34
N ILE A 27 9.56 3.20 5.78
CA ILE A 27 8.96 3.34 4.44
C ILE A 27 7.45 3.56 4.56
N HIS A 28 6.94 4.66 4.01
CA HIS A 28 5.50 4.96 4.04
C HIS A 28 4.91 5.00 2.63
N GLY A 29 4.07 4.02 2.29
CA GLY A 29 3.26 4.00 1.09
C GLY A 29 1.96 4.80 1.28
N LEU A 30 1.85 5.97 0.66
CA LEU A 30 0.73 6.90 0.90
C LEU A 30 -0.57 6.53 0.20
N SER A 31 -0.56 5.60 -0.76
CA SER A 31 -1.71 5.36 -1.65
C SER A 31 -1.97 3.87 -1.91
N GLY A 32 -1.96 3.05 -0.86
CA GLY A 32 -2.25 1.61 -0.98
C GLY A 32 -1.19 0.79 -1.72
N GLU A 33 -0.02 1.37 -1.98
CA GLU A 33 1.07 0.71 -2.72
C GLU A 33 2.37 0.73 -1.92
N LEU A 34 3.12 -0.36 -2.00
CA LEU A 34 4.48 -0.48 -1.47
C LEU A 34 5.39 -1.10 -2.55
N PRO A 35 6.71 -0.81 -2.52
CA PRO A 35 7.67 -1.46 -3.40
C PRO A 35 7.64 -2.98 -3.25
N LEU A 36 7.88 -3.70 -4.35
CA LEU A 36 7.96 -5.15 -4.30
C LEU A 36 9.18 -5.58 -3.48
N GLY A 37 8.97 -6.54 -2.57
CA GLY A 37 10.03 -7.04 -1.71
C GLY A 37 10.39 -6.10 -0.56
N VAL A 38 9.52 -5.14 -0.22
CA VAL A 38 9.69 -4.23 0.93
C VAL A 38 9.98 -5.00 2.22
N GLU A 39 9.40 -6.18 2.40
CA GLU A 39 9.60 -7.05 3.56
C GLU A 39 11.03 -7.59 3.70
N ARG A 40 11.80 -7.60 2.60
CA ARG A 40 13.19 -8.08 2.57
C ARG A 40 14.22 -6.99 2.85
N LEU A 41 13.77 -5.74 2.93
CA LEU A 41 14.67 -4.60 3.15
C LEU A 41 15.15 -4.52 4.60
N GLY A 42 14.46 -5.19 5.53
CA GLY A 42 14.74 -5.11 6.96
C GLY A 42 14.34 -3.77 7.60
N VAL A 43 13.60 -2.94 6.86
CA VAL A 43 13.10 -1.63 7.30
C VAL A 43 11.60 -1.77 7.55
N PRO A 44 11.06 -1.27 8.68
CA PRO A 44 9.62 -1.27 8.90
C PRO A 44 8.91 -0.45 7.82
N SER A 45 7.70 -0.89 7.46
CA SER A 45 6.91 -0.23 6.42
C SER A 45 5.46 -0.04 6.83
N VAL A 46 4.87 1.06 6.39
CA VAL A 46 3.48 1.41 6.65
C VAL A 46 2.81 1.73 5.33
N VAL A 47 1.55 1.35 5.17
CA VAL A 47 0.74 1.75 4.01
C VAL A 47 -0.53 2.43 4.47
N THR A 48 -0.81 3.61 3.92
CA THR A 48 -2.12 4.27 4.06
C THR A 48 -3.03 3.79 2.95
N VAL A 49 -4.22 3.35 3.34
CA VAL A 49 -5.30 2.97 2.44
C VAL A 49 -6.44 3.96 2.62
N HIS A 50 -6.80 4.63 1.53
CA HIS A 50 -7.90 5.58 1.53
C HIS A 50 -9.25 4.86 1.38
N ASP A 51 -9.35 4.00 0.39
CA ASP A 51 -10.50 3.15 0.18
C ASP A 51 -10.08 1.91 -0.63
N VAL A 52 -10.99 0.96 -0.71
CA VAL A 52 -10.89 -0.22 -1.60
C VAL A 52 -12.18 -0.31 -2.42
N ILE A 53 -12.67 0.84 -2.87
CA ILE A 53 -13.98 1.00 -3.49
C ILE A 53 -14.15 0.13 -4.73
N PHE A 54 -13.04 -0.17 -5.43
CA PHE A 54 -13.00 -1.06 -6.60
C PHE A 54 -13.35 -2.52 -6.27
N ARG A 55 -13.29 -2.93 -4.99
CA ARG A 55 -13.78 -4.22 -4.49
C ARG A 55 -15.25 -4.13 -4.05
N ARG A 56 -15.66 -3.00 -3.46
CA ARG A 56 -17.03 -2.76 -2.97
C ARG A 56 -18.03 -2.56 -4.11
N PHE A 57 -17.66 -1.79 -5.14
CA PHE A 57 -18.49 -1.49 -6.31
C PHE A 57 -17.79 -1.94 -7.61
N PRO A 58 -17.60 -3.25 -7.79
CA PRO A 58 -16.86 -3.85 -8.90
C PRO A 58 -17.39 -3.46 -10.29
N GLN A 59 -18.66 -3.08 -10.40
CA GLN A 59 -19.35 -2.66 -11.62
C GLN A 59 -18.95 -1.28 -12.11
N LEU A 60 -18.36 -0.43 -11.25
CA LEU A 60 -17.95 0.93 -11.60
C LEU A 60 -16.53 1.00 -12.20
N TYR A 61 -15.83 -0.14 -12.26
CA TYR A 61 -14.43 -0.20 -12.67
C TYR A 61 -14.19 -1.26 -13.74
N LYS A 62 -13.20 -1.01 -14.61
CA LYS A 62 -12.81 -1.99 -15.63
C LYS A 62 -12.23 -3.25 -14.96
N PRO A 63 -12.52 -4.47 -15.47
CA PRO A 63 -12.06 -5.71 -14.86
C PRO A 63 -10.54 -5.81 -14.73
N LEU A 64 -9.78 -5.27 -15.69
CA LEU A 64 -8.32 -5.29 -15.65
C LEU A 64 -7.76 -4.38 -14.56
N ASP A 65 -8.23 -3.14 -14.50
CA ASP A 65 -7.81 -2.16 -13.48
C ASP A 65 -8.07 -2.70 -12.08
N ARG A 66 -9.25 -3.31 -11.88
CA ARG A 66 -9.59 -3.98 -10.62
C ARG A 66 -8.59 -5.05 -10.23
N ARG A 67 -8.21 -5.94 -11.16
CA ARG A 67 -7.22 -7.00 -10.87
C ARG A 67 -5.86 -6.42 -10.49
N ILE A 68 -5.45 -5.34 -11.16
CA ILE A 68 -4.18 -4.67 -10.89
C ILE A 68 -4.21 -4.01 -9.51
N TYR A 69 -5.22 -3.19 -9.22
CA TYR A 69 -5.37 -2.54 -7.92
C TYR A 69 -5.48 -3.56 -6.79
N ASP A 70 -6.25 -4.63 -7.01
CA ASP A 70 -6.43 -5.66 -6.01
C ASP A 70 -5.13 -6.41 -5.68
N ALA A 71 -4.33 -6.72 -6.70
CA ALA A 71 -3.03 -7.31 -6.51
C ALA A 71 -2.10 -6.37 -5.73
N LYS A 72 -2.09 -5.07 -6.07
CA LYS A 72 -1.24 -4.07 -5.44
C LYS A 72 -1.63 -3.78 -3.99
N PHE A 73 -2.90 -3.49 -3.73
CA PHE A 73 -3.40 -3.19 -2.39
C PHE A 73 -3.31 -4.41 -1.49
N GLY A 74 -3.65 -5.59 -2.01
CA GLY A 74 -3.46 -6.85 -1.30
C GLY A 74 -1.98 -7.12 -0.99
N HIS A 75 -1.07 -6.84 -1.93
CA HIS A 75 0.37 -6.95 -1.67
C HIS A 75 0.80 -5.99 -0.56
N ALA A 76 0.48 -4.70 -0.68
CA ALA A 76 0.92 -3.68 0.27
C ALA A 76 0.39 -3.95 1.68
N THR A 77 -0.91 -4.21 1.82
CA THR A 77 -1.54 -4.49 3.13
C THR A 77 -1.00 -5.76 3.79
N ARG A 78 -0.73 -6.83 3.03
CA ARG A 78 -0.13 -8.05 3.57
C ARG A 78 1.34 -7.89 3.94
N ARG A 79 2.12 -7.11 3.18
CA ARG A 79 3.57 -6.98 3.38
C ARG A 79 4.00 -5.84 4.30
N ALA A 80 3.17 -4.81 4.46
CA ALA A 80 3.45 -3.72 5.40
C ALA A 80 3.63 -4.24 6.83
N THR A 81 4.38 -3.54 7.66
CA THR A 81 4.41 -3.75 9.12
C THR A 81 3.09 -3.31 9.75
N ARG A 82 2.58 -2.12 9.39
CA ARG A 82 1.26 -1.59 9.80
C ARG A 82 0.46 -1.10 8.60
N VAL A 83 -0.87 -1.11 8.73
CA VAL A 83 -1.79 -0.54 7.73
C VAL A 83 -2.54 0.62 8.37
N LEU A 84 -2.47 1.81 7.79
CA LEU A 84 -3.28 2.95 8.19
C LEU A 84 -4.57 2.97 7.37
N ALA A 85 -5.71 2.82 8.01
CA ALA A 85 -7.01 3.03 7.40
C ALA A 85 -7.51 4.43 7.72
N ILE A 86 -7.97 5.19 6.72
CA ILE A 86 -8.42 6.57 6.97
C ILE A 86 -9.77 6.68 7.68
N SER A 87 -10.44 5.55 7.91
CA SER A 87 -11.73 5.47 8.58
C SER A 87 -11.99 4.04 9.06
N GLU A 88 -12.92 3.90 10.00
CA GLU A 88 -13.48 2.61 10.41
C GLU A 88 -14.10 1.84 9.23
N CYS A 89 -14.66 2.56 8.24
CA CYS A 89 -15.21 1.93 7.04
C CYS A 89 -14.11 1.25 6.22
N THR A 90 -13.03 1.99 5.96
CA THR A 90 -11.88 1.47 5.23
C THR A 90 -11.22 0.31 5.98
N ALA A 91 -11.12 0.39 7.32
CA ALA A 91 -10.58 -0.70 8.13
C ALA A 91 -11.40 -1.99 7.98
N ARG A 92 -12.73 -1.91 8.09
CA ARG A 92 -13.63 -3.05 7.87
C ARG A 92 -13.48 -3.63 6.47
N ASP A 93 -13.45 -2.79 5.45
CA ASP A 93 -13.31 -3.26 4.07
C ASP A 93 -11.95 -3.95 3.84
N ILE A 94 -10.87 -3.48 4.47
CA ILE A 94 -9.56 -4.15 4.40
C ILE A 94 -9.61 -5.54 5.05
N VAL A 95 -10.25 -5.67 6.22
CA VAL A 95 -10.45 -6.97 6.89
C VAL A 95 -11.29 -7.88 5.99
N GLU A 96 -12.42 -7.39 5.48
CA GLU A 96 -13.38 -8.14 4.65
C GLU A 96 -12.74 -8.63 3.35
N PHE A 97 -12.06 -7.76 2.60
CA PHE A 97 -11.58 -8.07 1.25
C PHE A 97 -10.18 -8.68 1.20
N TYR A 98 -9.33 -8.39 2.19
CA TYR A 98 -7.94 -8.84 2.21
C TYR A 98 -7.59 -9.79 3.36
N GLY A 99 -8.50 -10.02 4.31
CA GLY A 99 -8.29 -10.92 5.44
C GLY A 99 -7.18 -10.45 6.38
N ILE A 100 -6.92 -9.14 6.43
CA ILE A 100 -5.88 -8.58 7.29
C ILE A 100 -6.39 -8.55 8.73
N PRO A 101 -5.63 -9.05 9.72
CA PRO A 101 -6.01 -8.97 11.12
C PRO A 101 -6.23 -7.51 11.56
N HIS A 102 -7.31 -7.25 12.29
CA HIS A 102 -7.63 -5.90 12.77
C HIS A 102 -6.49 -5.31 13.62
N GLU A 103 -5.79 -6.13 14.41
CA GLU A 103 -4.63 -5.73 15.20
C GLU A 103 -3.49 -5.12 14.38
N LYS A 104 -3.41 -5.40 13.07
CA LYS A 104 -2.42 -4.83 12.14
C LYS A 104 -2.83 -3.45 11.59
N ILE A 105 -4.08 -3.07 11.77
CA ILE A 105 -4.69 -1.88 11.20
C ILE A 105 -4.80 -0.81 12.28
N ASP A 106 -4.31 0.39 11.98
CA ASP A 106 -4.55 1.60 12.78
C ASP A 106 -5.53 2.51 12.04
N VAL A 107 -6.59 2.95 12.70
CA VAL A 107 -7.54 3.91 12.12
C VAL A 107 -7.05 5.33 12.41
N VAL A 108 -6.72 6.07 11.36
CA VAL A 108 -6.23 7.45 11.44
C VAL A 108 -7.01 8.32 10.47
N TYR A 109 -7.95 9.11 11.01
CA TYR A 109 -8.77 10.01 10.20
C TYR A 109 -7.92 11.11 9.53
N GLN A 110 -8.28 11.44 8.30
CA GLN A 110 -7.68 12.57 7.58
C GLN A 110 -8.09 13.88 8.24
N GLY A 111 -7.13 14.77 8.44
CA GLY A 111 -7.39 16.13 8.90
C GLY A 111 -7.89 17.02 7.76
N CYS A 112 -8.54 18.12 8.12
CA CYS A 112 -8.83 19.24 7.22
C CYS A 112 -8.32 20.53 7.87
N ASP A 113 -7.71 21.40 7.07
CA ASP A 113 -7.31 22.74 7.51
C ASP A 113 -8.46 23.74 7.30
N ARG A 114 -8.42 24.87 8.02
CA ARG A 114 -9.47 25.91 7.98
C ARG A 114 -9.23 26.97 6.91
#